data_AF-A0A1W9GK27-F1
#
_entry.id   AF-A0A1W9GK27-F1
#
_cell.length_a   1.000
_cell.length_b   1.000
_cell.length_c   1.000
_cell.angle_alpha   90.00
_cell.angle_beta   90.00
_cell.angle_gamma   90.00
#
_symmetry.space_group_name_H-M   'P 1'
#
loop_
_entity.id
_entity.type
_entity.pdbx_description
1 polymer ?
#
loop_
_entity_poly.entity_id
_entity_poly.type
_entity_poly.pdbx_seq_one_letter_code
_entity_poly.pdbx_strand_id
1 'polypeptide(L)'
;MIGNGFDLYHGIKSSYGGFGRYLEQVNFELHEVVKTYLPFEGDWKNLEAKLAHLDVDFIVDNASAFLDSYGAEDWSDSYHHDYQYEVEKIVDALSSGLKAAFTAWAKTLKIPDVSSCSVPLLPLDAGARYLNFNYTSTLQRLYQISPGRVLHIHNSVADNQPDLVLGHAVNPYGRQSLNHGLDLEAQDTRETEANDILDSYFFATYKPVHEIVKKHRGYFDSLAGIEEIYVVGHSLSEVDIPYFVEIVNATRYSDPEWVVTYYIQSEILEMNSTLVSAGVPSHKVRFIEICGLPL
;
A
#
# COMPACT_ATOMS: atom_id res chain seq x y z
N MET A 1 -13.00 -11.06 3.72
CA MET A 1 -11.91 -10.10 3.46
C MET A 1 -11.01 -10.07 4.68
N ILE A 2 -9.71 -10.25 4.50
CA ILE A 2 -8.72 -10.32 5.58
C ILE A 2 -7.73 -9.17 5.41
N GLY A 3 -7.48 -8.42 6.48
CA GLY A 3 -6.50 -7.34 6.50
C GLY A 3 -5.51 -7.45 7.65
N ASN A 4 -4.64 -6.47 7.80
CA ASN A 4 -3.41 -6.60 8.59
C ASN A 4 -3.65 -6.83 10.08
N GLY A 5 -4.76 -6.32 10.62
CA GLY A 5 -5.24 -6.64 11.95
C GLY A 5 -5.32 -8.16 12.18
N PHE A 6 -5.78 -8.93 11.21
CA PHE A 6 -5.84 -10.39 11.35
C PHE A 6 -4.46 -10.99 11.67
N ASP A 7 -3.41 -10.55 11.00
CA ASP A 7 -2.04 -11.00 11.29
C ASP A 7 -1.59 -10.52 12.69
N LEU A 8 -1.89 -9.27 13.04
CA LEU A 8 -1.58 -8.69 14.36
C LEU A 8 -2.29 -9.42 15.51
N TYR A 9 -3.54 -9.85 15.31
CA TYR A 9 -4.28 -10.66 16.28
C TYR A 9 -3.54 -11.96 16.59
N HIS A 10 -2.96 -12.60 15.58
CA HIS A 10 -2.13 -13.81 15.73
C HIS A 10 -0.69 -13.51 16.18
N GLY A 11 -0.36 -12.26 16.54
CA GLY A 11 0.97 -11.88 17.04
C GLY A 11 2.04 -11.73 15.95
N ILE A 12 1.64 -11.72 14.67
CA ILE A 12 2.56 -11.47 13.55
C ILE A 12 2.85 -9.97 13.52
N LYS A 13 4.13 -9.59 13.52
CA LYS A 13 4.56 -8.17 13.59
C LYS A 13 4.50 -7.47 12.23
N SER A 14 3.37 -7.57 11.55
CA SER A 14 3.14 -7.10 10.17
C SER A 14 2.64 -5.66 10.07
N SER A 15 2.65 -4.87 11.14
CA SER A 15 2.28 -3.45 11.06
C SER A 15 3.28 -2.64 10.24
N TYR A 16 2.83 -1.58 9.56
CA TYR A 16 3.75 -0.64 8.91
C TYR A 16 4.72 0.02 9.91
N GLY A 17 4.32 0.22 11.17
CA GLY A 17 5.25 0.62 12.24
C GLY A 17 6.28 -0.46 12.60
N GLY A 18 6.02 -1.73 12.30
CA GLY A 18 7.00 -2.81 12.32
C GLY A 18 8.00 -2.70 11.18
N PHE A 19 7.53 -2.33 9.97
CA PHE A 19 8.40 -2.06 8.82
C PHE A 19 9.31 -0.85 9.05
N GLY A 20 8.78 0.26 9.58
CA GLY A 20 9.58 1.44 9.91
C GLY A 20 10.76 1.13 10.83
N ARG A 21 10.50 0.39 11.92
CA ARG A 21 11.56 -0.06 12.85
C ARG A 21 12.57 -1.01 12.21
N TYR A 22 12.13 -1.83 11.26
CA TYR A 22 13.04 -2.68 10.49
C TYR A 22 13.96 -1.82 9.61
N LEU A 23 13.40 -0.84 8.88
CA LEU A 23 14.19 0.08 8.07
C LEU A 23 15.22 0.84 8.90
N GLU A 24 14.81 1.40 10.04
CA GLU A 24 15.71 2.13 10.95
C GLU A 24 16.95 1.31 11.34
N GLN A 25 16.81 -0.02 11.47
CA GLN A 25 17.90 -0.92 11.86
C GLN A 25 18.72 -1.47 10.70
N VAL A 26 18.08 -1.74 9.56
CA VAL A 26 18.70 -2.48 8.44
C VAL A 26 19.12 -1.56 7.30
N ASN A 27 18.41 -0.45 7.10
CA ASN A 27 18.69 0.54 6.08
C ASN A 27 18.29 1.94 6.57
N PHE A 28 19.13 2.48 7.47
CA PHE A 28 18.91 3.78 8.11
C PHE A 28 18.85 4.93 7.09
N GLU A 29 19.61 4.85 6.00
CA GLU A 29 19.60 5.86 4.94
C GLU A 29 18.21 5.94 4.29
N LEU A 30 17.66 4.82 3.84
CA LEU A 30 16.30 4.78 3.28
C LEU A 30 15.23 5.21 4.30
N HIS A 31 15.42 4.85 5.57
CA HIS A 31 14.54 5.32 6.64
C HIS A 31 14.51 6.85 6.74
N GLU A 32 15.68 7.51 6.68
CA GLU A 32 15.74 8.97 6.71
C GLU A 32 15.23 9.60 5.42
N VAL A 33 15.47 9.00 4.25
CA VAL A 33 14.88 9.48 2.97
C VAL A 33 13.35 9.51 3.06
N VAL A 34 12.71 8.45 3.58
CA VAL A 34 11.26 8.42 3.80
C VAL A 34 10.79 9.55 4.71
N LYS A 35 11.50 9.80 5.80
CA LYS A 35 11.14 10.85 6.77
C LYS A 35 11.35 12.27 6.23
N THR A 36 12.31 12.42 5.34
CA THR A 36 12.78 13.71 4.84
C THR A 36 11.89 14.21 3.70
N TYR A 37 11.45 13.31 2.81
CA TYR A 37 10.77 13.71 1.56
C TYR A 37 9.29 13.33 1.49
N LEU A 38 8.75 12.61 2.47
CA LEU A 38 7.31 12.36 2.60
C LEU A 38 6.78 13.08 3.84
N PRO A 39 5.47 13.42 3.91
CA PRO A 39 4.85 14.04 5.07
C PRO A 39 4.83 13.06 6.25
N PHE A 40 5.94 13.01 6.98
CA PHE A 40 6.18 12.04 8.02
C PHE A 40 6.05 12.66 9.42
N GLU A 41 4.86 12.51 10.00
CA GLU A 41 4.57 12.98 11.36
C GLU A 41 4.82 11.90 12.45
N GLY A 42 5.83 11.05 12.27
CA GLY A 42 6.16 10.01 13.26
C GLY A 42 5.37 8.70 13.14
N ASP A 43 4.42 8.61 12.20
CA ASP A 43 3.59 7.41 12.01
C ASP A 43 3.73 6.77 10.62
N TRP A 44 3.94 5.46 10.61
CA TRP A 44 4.04 4.61 9.42
C TRP A 44 2.67 4.03 9.00
N LYS A 45 1.62 4.10 9.83
CA LYS A 45 0.28 3.50 9.56
C LYS A 45 -0.26 3.86 8.18
N ASN A 46 0.00 5.09 7.72
CA ASN A 46 -0.50 5.64 6.47
C ASN A 46 0.57 5.76 5.37
N LEU A 47 1.62 4.92 5.40
CA LEU A 47 2.73 4.96 4.44
C LEU A 47 2.25 5.07 2.99
N GLU A 48 1.32 4.21 2.57
CA GLU A 48 0.83 4.20 1.19
C GLU A 48 0.10 5.49 0.78
N ALA A 49 -0.64 6.12 1.69
CA ALA A 49 -1.26 7.41 1.41
C ALA A 49 -0.19 8.50 1.29
N LYS A 50 0.84 8.47 2.15
CA LYS A 50 1.95 9.45 2.13
C LYS A 50 2.77 9.40 0.86
N LEU A 51 2.90 8.25 0.20
CA LEU A 51 3.57 8.13 -1.10
C LEU A 51 2.93 9.01 -2.19
N ALA A 52 1.65 9.41 -2.06
CA ALA A 52 1.04 10.34 -3.01
C ALA A 52 1.56 11.77 -2.90
N HIS A 53 2.18 12.11 -1.77
CA HIS A 53 2.47 13.46 -1.31
C HIS A 53 3.97 13.72 -1.20
N LEU A 54 4.75 13.21 -2.16
CA LEU A 54 6.18 13.53 -2.27
C LEU A 54 6.40 15.04 -2.24
N ASP A 55 7.32 15.51 -1.39
CA ASP A 55 7.69 16.92 -1.28
C ASP A 55 8.67 17.28 -2.41
N VAL A 56 8.10 17.51 -3.59
CA VAL A 56 8.83 17.83 -4.83
C VAL A 56 9.66 19.10 -4.65
N ASP A 57 9.09 20.14 -4.06
CA ASP A 57 9.76 21.43 -3.85
C ASP A 57 11.00 21.24 -2.97
N PHE A 58 10.89 20.47 -1.89
CA PHE A 58 12.03 20.19 -1.02
C PHE A 58 13.12 19.35 -1.69
N ILE A 59 12.76 18.44 -2.60
CA ILE A 59 13.74 17.69 -3.40
C ILE A 59 14.50 18.64 -4.33
N VAL A 60 13.78 19.49 -5.06
CA VAL A 60 14.36 20.47 -5.99
C VAL A 60 15.29 21.43 -5.24
N ASP A 61 14.86 21.96 -4.10
CA ASP A 61 15.65 22.87 -3.28
C ASP A 61 16.94 22.22 -2.78
N ASN A 62 16.89 20.98 -2.27
CA ASN A 62 18.09 20.29 -1.81
C ASN A 62 19.03 19.91 -2.96
N ALA A 63 18.47 19.47 -4.09
CA ALA A 63 19.25 19.10 -5.26
C ALA A 63 19.85 20.33 -5.96
N SER A 64 19.27 21.53 -5.82
CA SER A 64 19.74 22.76 -6.46
C SER A 64 21.20 23.12 -6.12
N ALA A 65 21.71 22.63 -4.97
CA ALA A 65 23.13 22.77 -4.60
C ALA A 65 24.09 22.09 -5.59
N PHE A 66 23.60 21.14 -6.40
CA PHE A 66 24.32 20.41 -7.44
C PHE A 66 24.05 20.99 -8.84
N LEU A 67 23.26 22.06 -8.94
CA LEU A 67 22.97 22.76 -10.18
C LEU A 67 23.98 23.89 -10.40
N ASP A 68 25.21 23.50 -10.74
CA ASP A 68 26.27 24.48 -11.01
C ASP A 68 26.01 25.28 -12.29
N SER A 69 26.46 26.54 -12.28
CA SER A 69 26.42 27.41 -13.45
C SER A 69 27.38 26.91 -14.52
N TYR A 70 26.94 26.91 -15.78
CA TYR A 70 27.74 26.53 -16.95
C TYR A 70 29.05 27.32 -17.12
N GLY A 71 29.26 28.41 -16.35
CA GLY A 71 30.45 29.24 -16.39
C GLY A 71 31.42 29.08 -15.20
N ALA A 72 31.29 28.03 -14.38
CA ALA A 72 32.20 27.80 -13.25
C ALA A 72 33.66 27.51 -13.72
N GLU A 73 34.66 28.06 -13.01
CA GLU A 73 36.08 27.91 -13.41
C GLU A 73 36.62 26.47 -13.29
N ASP A 74 35.99 25.63 -12.45
CA ASP A 74 36.33 24.21 -12.25
C ASP A 74 35.36 23.24 -12.98
N TRP A 75 34.67 23.74 -14.01
CA TRP A 75 33.63 23.00 -14.73
C TRP A 75 34.17 21.74 -15.44
N SER A 76 33.38 20.67 -15.36
CA SER A 76 33.64 19.36 -15.99
C SER A 76 32.34 18.71 -16.49
N ASP A 77 32.45 17.75 -17.41
CA ASP A 77 31.28 17.10 -18.02
C ASP A 77 30.37 16.37 -16.99
N SER A 78 30.87 15.99 -15.80
CA SER A 78 30.03 15.33 -14.78
C SER A 78 28.97 16.25 -14.17
N TYR A 79 29.25 17.56 -14.11
CA TYR A 79 28.31 18.57 -13.60
C TYR A 79 27.04 18.74 -14.47
N HIS A 80 27.00 18.11 -15.65
CA HIS A 80 25.78 18.03 -16.47
C HIS A 80 24.70 17.11 -15.91
N HIS A 81 25.06 16.19 -15.01
CA HIS A 81 24.14 15.15 -14.54
C HIS A 81 24.02 15.06 -13.02
N ASP A 82 24.84 15.79 -12.26
CA ASP A 82 24.85 15.72 -10.79
C ASP A 82 23.48 16.10 -10.19
N TYR A 83 22.82 17.13 -10.72
CA TYR A 83 21.48 17.52 -10.30
C TYR A 83 20.44 16.42 -10.52
N GLN A 84 20.34 15.90 -11.76
CA GLN A 84 19.39 14.85 -12.11
C GLN A 84 19.67 13.55 -11.33
N TYR A 85 20.94 13.24 -11.11
CA TYR A 85 21.37 12.05 -10.38
C TYR A 85 20.96 12.09 -8.90
N GLU A 86 21.04 13.25 -8.24
CA GLU A 86 20.58 13.38 -6.85
C GLU A 86 19.04 13.26 -6.75
N VAL A 87 18.31 13.78 -7.73
CA VAL A 87 16.85 13.59 -7.83
C VAL A 87 16.51 12.11 -8.09
N GLU A 88 17.19 11.46 -9.04
CA GLU A 88 17.01 10.04 -9.37
C GLU A 88 17.26 9.15 -8.17
N LYS A 89 18.31 9.39 -7.38
CA LYS A 89 18.59 8.65 -6.15
C LYS A 89 17.44 8.68 -5.15
N ILE A 90 16.80 9.84 -4.98
CA ILE A 90 15.66 9.98 -4.06
C ILE A 90 14.45 9.23 -4.61
N VAL A 91 14.16 9.39 -5.92
CA VAL A 91 13.05 8.70 -6.59
C VAL A 91 13.23 7.19 -6.55
N ASP A 92 14.43 6.67 -6.84
CA ASP A 92 14.75 5.25 -6.79
C ASP A 92 14.64 4.69 -5.37
N ALA A 93 15.16 5.42 -4.38
CA ALA A 93 15.06 5.03 -2.98
C ALA A 93 13.61 4.90 -2.53
N LEU A 94 12.75 5.88 -2.83
CA LEU A 94 11.35 5.90 -2.41
C LEU A 94 10.42 5.00 -3.25
N SER A 95 10.85 4.60 -4.44
CA SER A 95 10.09 3.70 -5.31
C SER A 95 10.57 2.25 -5.19
N SER A 96 11.54 1.86 -6.02
CA SER A 96 12.04 0.49 -6.11
C SER A 96 12.78 0.07 -4.84
N GLY A 97 13.56 0.97 -4.23
CA GLY A 97 14.30 0.73 -2.99
C GLY A 97 13.37 0.42 -1.81
N LEU A 98 12.34 1.25 -1.61
CA LEU A 98 11.35 1.07 -0.55
C LEU A 98 10.55 -0.21 -0.73
N LYS A 99 10.11 -0.51 -1.95
CA LYS A 99 9.39 -1.75 -2.28
C LYS A 99 10.26 -2.99 -2.07
N ALA A 100 11.54 -2.93 -2.45
CA ALA A 100 12.49 -4.02 -2.22
C ALA A 100 12.72 -4.26 -0.72
N ALA A 101 12.94 -3.20 0.05
CA ALA A 101 13.11 -3.28 1.49
C ALA A 101 11.84 -3.79 2.20
N PHE A 102 10.67 -3.36 1.77
CA PHE A 102 9.38 -3.86 2.25
C PHE A 102 9.21 -5.35 1.99
N THR A 103 9.56 -5.80 0.78
CA THR A 103 9.51 -7.22 0.40
C THR A 103 10.49 -8.05 1.22
N ALA A 104 11.71 -7.54 1.45
CA ALA A 104 12.70 -8.18 2.30
C ALA A 104 12.21 -8.32 3.74
N TRP A 105 11.66 -7.25 4.31
CA TRP A 105 11.05 -7.24 5.65
C TRP A 105 9.90 -8.23 5.76
N ALA A 106 8.95 -8.20 4.82
CA ALA A 106 7.76 -9.04 4.87
C ALA A 106 8.12 -10.54 4.83
N LYS A 107 9.20 -10.93 4.15
CA LYS A 107 9.76 -12.30 4.17
C LYS A 107 10.31 -12.71 5.54
N THR A 108 10.71 -11.76 6.39
CA THR A 108 11.21 -12.06 7.75
C THR A 108 10.08 -12.35 8.75
N LEU A 109 8.84 -11.97 8.43
CA LEU A 109 7.70 -12.11 9.33
C LEU A 109 7.46 -13.59 9.69
N LYS A 110 7.35 -13.84 11.00
CA LYS A 110 7.13 -15.17 11.54
C LYS A 110 5.63 -15.39 11.75
N ILE A 111 5.07 -16.32 10.99
CA ILE A 111 3.73 -16.83 11.19
C ILE A 111 3.81 -17.92 12.26
N PRO A 112 3.06 -17.83 13.37
CA PRO A 112 3.04 -18.87 14.40
C PRO A 112 2.42 -20.16 13.87
N ASP A 113 2.70 -21.25 14.57
CA ASP A 113 2.00 -22.52 14.39
C ASP A 113 0.83 -22.61 15.40
N VAL A 114 -0.09 -23.54 15.20
CA VAL A 114 -1.27 -23.73 16.09
C VAL A 114 -0.85 -23.90 17.56
N SER A 115 0.27 -24.58 17.83
CA SER A 115 0.79 -24.80 19.18
C SER A 115 1.50 -23.60 19.80
N SER A 116 1.93 -22.62 18.99
CA SER A 116 2.64 -21.41 19.45
C SER A 116 1.78 -20.15 19.35
N CYS A 117 0.53 -20.26 18.90
CA CYS A 117 -0.41 -19.16 18.87
C CYS A 117 -0.88 -18.83 20.29
N SER A 118 -0.72 -17.58 20.70
CA SER A 118 -1.09 -17.10 22.04
C SER A 118 -2.56 -16.69 22.18
N VAL A 119 -3.32 -16.74 21.08
CA VAL A 119 -4.74 -16.37 21.00
C VAL A 119 -5.54 -17.52 20.39
N PRO A 120 -6.84 -17.63 20.70
CA PRO A 120 -7.69 -18.61 20.03
C PRO A 120 -7.86 -18.28 18.55
N LEU A 121 -7.85 -19.31 17.70
CA LEU A 121 -8.15 -19.16 16.28
C LEU A 121 -9.60 -18.70 16.09
N LEU A 122 -9.79 -17.84 15.10
CA LEU A 122 -11.10 -17.34 14.70
C LEU A 122 -11.90 -18.45 14.00
N PRO A 123 -13.24 -18.48 14.11
CA PRO A 123 -14.05 -19.51 13.48
C PRO A 123 -14.23 -19.25 11.97
N LEU A 124 -13.18 -19.48 11.20
CA LEU A 124 -13.18 -19.24 9.75
C LEU A 124 -13.76 -20.45 8.98
N ASP A 125 -14.72 -20.21 8.08
CA ASP A 125 -15.26 -21.25 7.21
C ASP A 125 -14.27 -21.66 6.11
N ALA A 126 -13.83 -22.92 6.11
CA ALA A 126 -12.92 -23.47 5.11
C ALA A 126 -13.48 -23.47 3.68
N GLY A 127 -14.81 -23.43 3.52
CA GLY A 127 -15.50 -23.35 2.24
C GLY A 127 -15.64 -21.92 1.69
N ALA A 128 -15.42 -20.90 2.52
CA ALA A 128 -15.58 -19.50 2.12
C ALA A 128 -14.54 -19.05 1.09
N ARG A 129 -14.81 -17.91 0.45
CA ARG A 129 -13.87 -17.23 -0.45
C ARG A 129 -13.15 -16.14 0.34
N TYR A 130 -11.83 -16.12 0.22
CA TYR A 130 -10.98 -15.18 0.95
C TYR A 130 -10.34 -14.20 -0.02
N LEU A 131 -10.60 -12.91 0.20
CA LEU A 131 -9.80 -11.82 -0.35
C LEU A 131 -8.85 -11.36 0.74
N ASN A 132 -7.56 -11.56 0.53
CA ASN A 132 -6.52 -11.25 1.50
C ASN A 132 -5.72 -10.04 1.04
N PHE A 133 -5.68 -9.01 1.89
CA PHE A 133 -4.90 -7.80 1.71
C PHE A 133 -3.52 -7.91 2.36
N ASN A 134 -3.30 -8.95 3.16
CA ASN A 134 -2.01 -9.22 3.79
C ASN A 134 -1.08 -9.90 2.79
N TYR A 135 0.22 -9.64 2.95
CA TYR A 135 1.26 -10.27 2.14
C TYR A 135 1.66 -11.66 2.65
N THR A 136 1.18 -12.06 3.83
CA THR A 136 1.54 -13.31 4.52
C THR A 136 0.57 -14.45 4.16
N SER A 137 1.03 -15.69 4.35
CA SER A 137 0.22 -16.91 4.14
C SER A 137 -0.47 -17.41 5.40
N THR A 138 -0.88 -16.51 6.30
CA THR A 138 -1.49 -16.86 7.61
C THR A 138 -2.73 -17.75 7.46
N LEU A 139 -3.62 -17.45 6.51
CA LEU A 139 -4.80 -18.27 6.22
C LEU A 139 -4.42 -19.70 5.81
N GLN A 140 -3.44 -19.84 4.93
CA GLN A 140 -3.01 -21.16 4.46
C GLN A 140 -2.27 -21.94 5.55
N ARG A 141 -1.37 -21.28 6.30
CA ARG A 141 -0.50 -21.97 7.28
C ARG A 141 -1.20 -22.27 8.59
N LEU A 142 -1.93 -21.30 9.14
CA LEU A 142 -2.53 -21.43 10.47
C LEU A 142 -3.93 -22.04 10.41
N TYR A 143 -4.71 -21.68 9.39
CA TYR A 143 -6.09 -22.13 9.22
C TYR A 143 -6.27 -23.25 8.19
N GLN A 144 -5.20 -23.66 7.50
CA GLN A 144 -5.23 -24.72 6.49
C GLN A 144 -6.24 -24.45 5.35
N ILE A 145 -6.53 -23.17 5.08
CA ILE A 145 -7.41 -22.77 3.99
C ILE A 145 -6.72 -23.09 2.66
N SER A 146 -7.43 -23.80 1.78
CA SER A 146 -6.90 -24.18 0.48
C SER A 146 -6.46 -22.95 -0.33
N PRO A 147 -5.26 -22.96 -0.96
CA PRO A 147 -4.79 -21.83 -1.77
C PRO A 147 -5.79 -21.39 -2.85
N GLY A 148 -6.56 -22.31 -3.43
CA GLY A 148 -7.58 -21.99 -4.44
C GLY A 148 -8.78 -21.19 -3.92
N ARG A 149 -8.91 -21.03 -2.59
CA ARG A 149 -9.92 -20.20 -1.93
C ARG A 149 -9.42 -18.82 -1.56
N VAL A 150 -8.11 -18.56 -1.65
CA VAL A 150 -7.48 -17.32 -1.21
C VAL A 150 -6.93 -16.55 -2.41
N LEU A 151 -7.49 -15.37 -2.66
CA LEU A 151 -6.87 -14.38 -3.53
C LEU A 151 -6.08 -13.39 -2.67
N HIS A 152 -4.75 -13.39 -2.81
CA HIS A 152 -3.90 -12.32 -2.29
C HIS A 152 -3.92 -11.16 -3.27
N ILE A 153 -4.72 -10.13 -2.99
CA ILE A 153 -4.94 -9.03 -3.94
C ILE A 153 -3.69 -8.16 -4.14
N HIS A 154 -2.80 -8.17 -3.13
CA HIS A 154 -1.51 -7.49 -3.17
C HIS A 154 -0.32 -8.43 -3.42
N ASN A 155 -0.59 -9.63 -3.95
CA ASN A 155 0.36 -10.75 -4.05
C ASN A 155 0.91 -11.18 -2.67
N SER A 156 1.74 -12.22 -2.64
CA SER A 156 2.18 -12.82 -1.38
C SER A 156 3.70 -13.03 -1.35
N VAL A 157 4.30 -12.92 -0.17
CA VAL A 157 5.73 -13.20 0.02
C VAL A 157 6.10 -14.67 -0.20
N ALA A 158 5.11 -15.57 -0.21
CA ALA A 158 5.30 -16.98 -0.50
C ALA A 158 5.33 -17.28 -2.01
N ASP A 159 5.09 -16.29 -2.86
CA ASP A 159 5.16 -16.44 -4.31
C ASP A 159 6.62 -16.61 -4.76
N ASN A 160 6.86 -17.36 -5.85
CA ASN A 160 8.23 -17.66 -6.33
C ASN A 160 9.04 -16.38 -6.63
N GLN A 161 8.38 -15.37 -7.19
CA GLN A 161 8.92 -14.02 -7.43
C GLN A 161 7.90 -13.03 -6.86
N PRO A 162 8.03 -12.66 -5.57
CA PRO A 162 7.03 -11.85 -4.90
C PRO A 162 7.13 -10.40 -5.40
N ASP A 163 6.21 -10.04 -6.29
CA ASP A 163 5.99 -8.67 -6.75
C ASP A 163 4.87 -8.04 -5.92
N LEU A 164 5.18 -7.64 -4.69
CA LEU A 164 4.16 -7.13 -3.77
C LEU A 164 3.54 -5.83 -4.29
N VAL A 165 2.23 -5.69 -4.18
CA VAL A 165 1.55 -4.44 -4.51
C VAL A 165 1.60 -3.53 -3.28
N LEU A 166 2.41 -2.47 -3.36
CA LEU A 166 2.56 -1.44 -2.34
C LEU A 166 2.59 -0.08 -3.05
N GLY A 167 1.71 0.85 -2.69
CA GLY A 167 1.68 2.15 -3.36
C GLY A 167 0.44 2.99 -3.07
N HIS A 168 0.43 4.22 -3.60
CA HIS A 168 -0.68 5.15 -3.42
C HIS A 168 -1.83 4.94 -4.40
N ALA A 169 -3.04 5.41 -4.07
CA ALA A 169 -4.22 5.28 -4.94
C ALA A 169 -4.48 6.49 -5.86
N VAL A 170 -3.70 7.57 -5.76
CA VAL A 170 -3.87 8.76 -6.63
C VAL A 170 -3.50 8.42 -8.07
N ASN A 171 -4.42 8.62 -9.01
CA ASN A 171 -4.22 8.32 -10.42
C ASN A 171 -3.17 9.27 -11.04
N PRO A 172 -2.00 8.76 -11.47
CA PRO A 172 -0.94 9.61 -12.01
C PRO A 172 -1.28 10.18 -13.40
N TYR A 173 -2.15 9.52 -14.18
CA TYR A 173 -2.54 10.01 -15.52
C TYR A 173 -3.36 11.30 -15.51
N GLY A 174 -3.92 11.67 -14.35
CA GLY A 174 -4.63 12.95 -14.17
C GLY A 174 -3.73 14.09 -13.69
N ARG A 175 -2.45 13.81 -13.37
CA ARG A 175 -1.50 14.82 -12.92
C ARG A 175 -0.95 15.56 -14.14
N GLN A 176 -0.84 16.88 -14.02
CA GLN A 176 -0.07 17.66 -14.98
C GLN A 176 1.40 17.42 -14.72
N SER A 177 2.18 17.26 -15.80
CA SER A 177 3.62 17.18 -15.71
C SER A 177 4.20 18.44 -15.06
N LEU A 178 5.28 18.29 -14.30
CA LEU A 178 6.04 19.42 -13.76
C LEU A 178 6.58 20.35 -14.86
N ASN A 179 6.74 19.83 -16.08
CA ASN A 179 7.14 20.58 -17.26
C ASN A 179 5.95 21.26 -18.00
N HIS A 180 4.73 21.15 -17.49
CA HIS A 180 3.54 21.68 -18.16
C HIS A 180 3.52 23.21 -18.20
N GLY A 181 3.43 23.78 -19.41
CA GLY A 181 3.33 25.23 -19.62
C GLY A 181 4.67 25.97 -19.55
N LEU A 182 5.79 25.24 -19.42
CA LEU A 182 7.14 25.79 -19.49
C LEU A 182 7.62 25.87 -20.96
N ASP A 183 8.49 26.84 -21.24
CA ASP A 183 9.19 26.94 -22.52
C ASP A 183 10.44 26.05 -22.48
N LEU A 184 10.28 24.80 -22.95
CA LEU A 184 11.33 23.78 -22.91
C LEU A 184 12.57 24.15 -23.75
N GLU A 185 12.45 25.08 -24.71
CA GLU A 185 13.61 25.55 -25.48
C GLU A 185 14.45 26.56 -24.68
N ALA A 186 13.84 27.24 -23.71
CA ALA A 186 14.49 28.24 -22.86
C ALA A 186 14.90 27.70 -21.48
N GLN A 187 14.29 26.58 -21.04
CA GLN A 187 14.56 25.95 -19.76
C GLN A 187 15.89 25.17 -19.77
N ASP A 188 16.57 25.12 -18.63
CA ASP A 188 17.74 24.25 -18.46
C ASP A 188 17.30 22.79 -18.66
N THR A 189 17.96 22.08 -19.58
CA THR A 189 17.65 20.67 -19.88
C THR A 189 17.77 19.80 -18.63
N ARG A 190 18.67 20.13 -17.70
CA ARG A 190 18.85 19.41 -16.43
C ARG A 190 17.61 19.50 -15.54
N GLU A 191 16.98 20.67 -15.49
CA GLU A 191 15.71 20.87 -14.77
C GLU A 191 14.56 20.12 -15.44
N THR A 192 14.51 20.15 -16.78
CA THR A 192 13.51 19.42 -17.55
C THR A 192 13.58 17.92 -17.30
N GLU A 193 14.79 17.35 -17.34
CA GLU A 193 15.03 15.93 -17.07
C GLU A 193 14.72 15.53 -15.62
N ALA A 194 15.10 16.36 -14.65
CA ALA A 194 14.77 16.11 -13.24
C ALA A 194 13.26 16.13 -12.97
N ASN A 195 12.53 17.05 -13.61
CA ASN A 195 11.07 17.10 -13.56
C ASN A 195 10.44 15.82 -14.13
N ASP A 196 10.96 15.29 -15.24
CA ASP A 196 10.49 14.03 -15.81
C ASP A 196 10.77 12.83 -14.86
N ILE A 197 11.93 12.83 -14.19
CA ILE A 197 12.26 11.83 -13.15
C ILE A 197 11.27 11.92 -11.98
N LEU A 198 10.97 13.12 -11.49
CA LEU A 198 9.99 13.35 -10.43
C LEU A 198 8.57 12.95 -10.85
N ASP A 199 8.16 13.23 -12.08
CA ASP A 199 6.87 12.77 -12.61
C ASP A 199 6.81 11.23 -12.63
N SER A 200 7.91 10.57 -13.00
CA SER A 200 8.00 9.10 -13.06
C SER A 200 7.77 8.42 -11.70
N TYR A 201 8.14 9.07 -10.59
CA TYR A 201 7.92 8.57 -9.23
C TYR A 201 6.45 8.23 -8.96
N PHE A 202 5.52 9.10 -9.39
CA PHE A 202 4.10 8.91 -9.15
C PHE A 202 3.53 7.74 -9.96
N PHE A 203 4.16 7.38 -11.07
CA PHE A 203 3.81 6.14 -11.80
C PHE A 203 4.42 4.92 -11.13
N ALA A 204 5.68 5.00 -10.69
CA ALA A 204 6.42 3.89 -10.07
C ALA A 204 5.83 3.48 -8.71
N THR A 205 5.21 4.41 -7.98
CA THR A 205 4.59 4.19 -6.67
C THR A 205 3.06 4.13 -6.72
N TYR A 206 2.45 4.16 -7.91
CA TYR A 206 1.01 4.02 -8.08
C TYR A 206 0.57 2.57 -7.86
N LYS A 207 -0.51 2.40 -7.08
CA LYS A 207 -1.23 1.13 -6.93
C LYS A 207 -2.25 0.99 -8.07
N PRO A 208 -2.04 0.10 -9.06
CA PRO A 208 -2.89 0.01 -10.24
C PRO A 208 -4.15 -0.84 -9.97
N VAL A 209 -5.03 -0.38 -9.07
CA VAL A 209 -6.21 -1.14 -8.62
C VAL A 209 -7.07 -1.62 -9.80
N HIS A 210 -7.29 -0.76 -10.81
CA HIS A 210 -8.09 -1.15 -11.98
C HIS A 210 -7.49 -2.33 -12.76
N GLU A 211 -6.17 -2.33 -12.98
CA GLU A 211 -5.50 -3.43 -13.68
C GLU A 211 -5.47 -4.70 -12.83
N ILE A 212 -5.33 -4.58 -11.51
CA ILE A 212 -5.39 -5.71 -10.57
C ILE A 212 -6.79 -6.34 -10.58
N VAL A 213 -7.85 -5.53 -10.51
CA VAL A 213 -9.24 -6.00 -10.58
C VAL A 213 -9.51 -6.69 -11.92
N LYS A 214 -9.04 -6.10 -13.02
CA LYS A 214 -9.15 -6.68 -14.36
C LYS A 214 -8.41 -8.01 -14.48
N LYS A 215 -7.18 -8.11 -13.96
CA LYS A 215 -6.39 -9.35 -13.87
C LYS A 215 -7.15 -10.43 -13.10
N HIS A 216 -7.85 -10.06 -12.04
CA HIS A 216 -8.60 -10.98 -11.19
C HIS A 216 -10.10 -10.97 -11.45
N ARG A 217 -10.55 -10.60 -12.66
CA ARG A 217 -11.98 -10.43 -12.98
C ARG A 217 -12.81 -11.68 -12.65
N GLY A 218 -12.29 -12.87 -12.93
CA GLY A 218 -12.97 -14.13 -12.60
C GLY A 218 -13.24 -14.32 -11.10
N TYR A 219 -12.38 -13.79 -10.21
CA TYR A 219 -12.64 -13.78 -8.78
C TYR A 219 -13.79 -12.83 -8.43
N PHE A 220 -13.73 -11.58 -8.92
CA PHE A 220 -14.77 -10.57 -8.65
C PHE A 220 -16.14 -10.99 -9.21
N ASP A 221 -16.19 -11.53 -10.43
CA ASP A 221 -17.42 -12.07 -11.01
C ASP A 221 -17.99 -13.22 -10.18
N SER A 222 -17.12 -14.05 -9.58
CA SER A 222 -17.57 -15.14 -8.73
C SER A 222 -18.28 -14.67 -7.45
N LEU A 223 -18.09 -13.40 -7.03
CA LEU A 223 -18.74 -12.84 -5.84
C LEU A 223 -20.25 -12.63 -6.03
N ALA A 224 -20.77 -12.72 -7.26
CA ALA A 224 -22.20 -12.69 -7.49
C ALA A 224 -22.92 -13.77 -6.65
N GLY A 225 -23.97 -13.36 -5.92
CA GLY A 225 -24.74 -14.26 -5.07
C GLY A 225 -24.19 -14.47 -3.66
N ILE A 226 -23.12 -13.78 -3.27
CA ILE A 226 -22.66 -13.77 -1.86
C ILE A 226 -23.68 -13.02 -1.00
N GLU A 227 -24.14 -13.65 0.08
CA GLU A 227 -25.14 -13.11 1.01
C GLU A 227 -24.52 -12.51 2.28
N GLU A 228 -23.29 -12.89 2.63
CA GLU A 228 -22.58 -12.36 3.81
C GLU A 228 -21.11 -12.05 3.48
N ILE A 229 -20.63 -10.90 3.96
CA ILE A 229 -19.24 -10.48 3.84
C ILE A 229 -18.66 -10.18 5.22
N TYR A 230 -17.60 -10.91 5.57
CA TYR A 230 -16.84 -10.66 6.79
C TYR A 230 -15.57 -9.88 6.46
N VAL A 231 -15.37 -8.73 7.09
CA VAL A 231 -14.16 -7.90 7.00
C VAL A 231 -13.40 -8.02 8.31
N VAL A 232 -12.33 -8.82 8.29
CA VAL A 232 -11.59 -9.21 9.50
C VAL A 232 -10.21 -8.55 9.50
N GLY A 233 -10.00 -7.69 10.49
CA GLY A 233 -8.74 -6.98 10.72
C GLY A 233 -8.32 -6.01 9.61
N HIS A 234 -9.24 -5.55 8.76
CA HIS A 234 -8.92 -4.56 7.73
C HIS A 234 -8.97 -3.14 8.30
N SER A 235 -7.96 -2.31 8.01
CA SER A 235 -7.91 -0.92 8.48
C SER A 235 -8.86 0.02 7.75
N LEU A 236 -9.40 -0.42 6.60
CA LEU A 236 -10.23 0.39 5.70
C LEU A 236 -9.51 1.68 5.27
N SER A 237 -8.23 1.57 4.95
CA SER A 237 -7.45 2.66 4.36
C SER A 237 -8.12 3.19 3.09
N GLU A 238 -8.08 4.51 2.89
CA GLU A 238 -8.60 5.15 1.68
C GLU A 238 -7.96 4.60 0.40
N VAL A 239 -6.70 4.16 0.50
CA VAL A 239 -5.93 3.56 -0.61
C VAL A 239 -6.61 2.27 -1.13
N ASP A 240 -7.33 1.54 -0.27
CA ASP A 240 -7.96 0.27 -0.63
C ASP A 240 -9.46 0.41 -0.96
N ILE A 241 -10.07 1.59 -0.75
CA ILE A 241 -11.49 1.87 -1.08
C ILE A 241 -11.86 1.43 -2.50
N PRO A 242 -11.03 1.63 -3.55
CA PRO A 242 -11.38 1.18 -4.89
C PRO A 242 -11.69 -0.33 -4.97
N TYR A 243 -11.04 -1.18 -4.17
CA TYR A 243 -11.40 -2.60 -4.11
C TYR A 243 -12.77 -2.84 -3.48
N PHE A 244 -13.13 -2.08 -2.44
CA PHE A 244 -14.45 -2.16 -1.82
C PHE A 244 -15.56 -1.75 -2.79
N VAL A 245 -15.34 -0.70 -3.58
CA VAL A 245 -16.28 -0.27 -4.64
C VAL A 245 -16.53 -1.41 -5.64
N GLU A 246 -15.47 -2.10 -6.08
CA GLU A 246 -15.58 -3.23 -6.99
C GLU A 246 -16.32 -4.42 -6.37
N ILE A 247 -16.12 -4.68 -5.08
CA ILE A 247 -16.84 -5.74 -4.34
C ILE A 247 -18.32 -5.38 -4.23
N VAL A 248 -18.67 -4.16 -3.82
CA VAL A 248 -20.05 -3.67 -3.75
C VAL A 248 -20.74 -3.80 -5.11
N ASN A 249 -20.06 -3.41 -6.19
CA ASN A 249 -20.59 -3.55 -7.54
C ASN A 249 -20.80 -5.01 -7.96
N ALA A 250 -19.89 -5.91 -7.57
CA ALA A 250 -19.99 -7.34 -7.87
C ALA A 250 -21.10 -8.05 -7.08
N THR A 251 -21.43 -7.56 -5.88
CA THR A 251 -22.44 -8.17 -4.99
C THR A 251 -23.78 -7.41 -4.95
N ARG A 252 -23.93 -6.33 -5.73
CA ARG A 252 -25.10 -5.44 -5.72
C ARG A 252 -26.47 -6.11 -5.82
N TYR A 253 -26.57 -7.27 -6.45
CA TYR A 253 -27.84 -7.98 -6.63
C TYR A 253 -28.19 -8.92 -5.48
N SER A 254 -27.20 -9.42 -4.74
CA SER A 254 -27.42 -10.23 -3.55
C SER A 254 -27.54 -9.40 -2.27
N ASP A 255 -27.09 -8.14 -2.31
CA ASP A 255 -27.23 -7.15 -1.22
C ASP A 255 -26.80 -7.72 0.16
N PRO A 256 -25.53 -8.17 0.26
CA PRO A 256 -25.06 -8.95 1.40
C PRO A 256 -25.08 -8.17 2.71
N GLU A 257 -25.20 -8.90 3.82
CA GLU A 257 -24.92 -8.37 5.16
C GLU A 257 -23.40 -8.30 5.38
N TRP A 258 -22.93 -7.21 5.97
CA TRP A 258 -21.51 -6.95 6.23
C TRP A 258 -21.22 -7.04 7.73
N VAL A 259 -20.27 -7.89 8.10
CA VAL A 259 -19.74 -7.99 9.46
C VAL A 259 -18.31 -7.50 9.47
N VAL A 260 -18.06 -6.42 10.21
CA VAL A 260 -16.77 -5.72 10.20
C VAL A 260 -16.16 -5.76 11.59
N THR A 261 -14.94 -6.27 11.70
CA THR A 261 -14.25 -6.35 12.99
C THR A 261 -13.50 -5.06 13.30
N TYR A 262 -13.51 -4.61 14.55
CA TYR A 262 -12.68 -3.51 15.04
C TYR A 262 -11.81 -3.94 16.23
N TYR A 263 -10.77 -3.15 16.51
CA TYR A 263 -9.95 -3.25 17.74
C TYR A 263 -10.30 -2.17 18.74
N ILE A 264 -10.49 -0.94 18.26
CA ILE A 264 -10.75 0.23 19.10
C ILE A 264 -12.13 0.76 18.74
N GLN A 265 -13.04 0.79 19.71
CA GLN A 265 -14.43 1.20 19.49
C GLN A 265 -14.56 2.62 18.89
N SER A 266 -13.62 3.52 19.20
CA SER A 266 -13.62 4.88 18.65
C SER A 266 -13.36 4.93 17.14
N GLU A 267 -12.77 3.90 16.54
CA GLU A 267 -12.51 3.83 15.08
C GLU A 267 -13.79 3.50 14.27
N ILE A 268 -14.86 3.00 14.92
CA ILE A 268 -16.08 2.53 14.23
C ILE A 268 -16.72 3.62 13.36
N LEU A 269 -16.75 4.86 13.82
CA LEU A 269 -17.37 5.97 13.08
C LEU A 269 -16.65 6.23 11.75
N GLU A 270 -15.33 6.26 11.79
CA GLU A 270 -14.48 6.45 10.61
C GLU A 270 -14.62 5.25 9.65
N MET A 271 -14.52 4.03 10.18
CA MET A 271 -14.71 2.79 9.41
C MET A 271 -16.07 2.76 8.69
N ASN A 272 -17.14 3.14 9.37
CA ASN A 272 -18.48 3.21 8.77
C ASN A 272 -18.56 4.28 7.68
N SER A 273 -17.98 5.46 7.92
CA SER A 273 -17.91 6.52 6.91
C SER A 273 -17.19 6.03 5.65
N THR A 274 -16.06 5.34 5.80
CA THR A 274 -15.30 4.77 4.68
C THR A 274 -16.12 3.74 3.91
N LEU A 275 -16.77 2.80 4.59
CA LEU A 275 -17.62 1.79 3.92
C LEU A 275 -18.79 2.41 3.17
N VAL A 276 -19.45 3.41 3.77
CA VAL A 276 -20.54 4.15 3.11
C VAL A 276 -20.03 4.90 1.88
N SER A 277 -18.85 5.52 1.96
CA SER A 277 -18.22 6.18 0.81
C SER A 277 -17.88 5.21 -0.33
N ALA A 278 -17.60 3.94 0.00
CA ALA A 278 -17.39 2.86 -0.96
C ALA A 278 -18.71 2.28 -1.52
N GLY A 279 -19.87 2.73 -1.04
CA GLY A 279 -21.19 2.30 -1.50
C GLY A 279 -21.84 1.19 -0.67
N VAL A 280 -21.28 0.82 0.48
CA VAL A 280 -21.90 -0.16 1.39
C VAL A 280 -23.07 0.50 2.14
N PRO A 281 -24.31 -0.05 2.10
CA PRO A 281 -25.42 0.53 2.84
C PRO A 281 -25.19 0.43 4.35
N SER A 282 -25.26 1.55 5.08
CA SER A 282 -24.96 1.58 6.52
C SER A 282 -25.83 0.64 7.37
N HIS A 283 -27.08 0.42 6.97
CA HIS A 283 -28.00 -0.48 7.67
C HIS A 283 -27.68 -1.97 7.48
N LYS A 284 -26.78 -2.31 6.54
CA LYS A 284 -26.26 -3.65 6.28
C LYS A 284 -24.97 -3.95 7.01
N VAL A 285 -24.42 -2.97 7.75
CA VAL A 285 -23.12 -3.11 8.41
C VAL A 285 -23.32 -3.34 9.90
N ARG A 286 -22.74 -4.44 10.40
CA ARG A 286 -22.62 -4.74 11.82
C ARG A 286 -21.16 -4.76 12.22
N PHE A 287 -20.83 -3.97 13.25
CA PHE A 287 -19.50 -3.94 13.84
C PHE A 287 -19.40 -4.89 15.03
N ILE A 288 -18.30 -5.62 15.13
CA ILE A 288 -18.00 -6.53 16.25
C ILE A 288 -16.51 -6.41 16.63
N GLU A 289 -16.16 -6.71 17.87
CA GLU A 289 -14.75 -6.89 18.22
C GLU A 289 -14.18 -8.12 17.50
N ILE A 290 -12.91 -8.09 17.11
CA ILE A 290 -12.32 -9.21 16.36
C ILE A 290 -12.38 -10.55 17.11
N CYS A 291 -12.25 -10.54 18.44
CA CYS A 291 -12.39 -11.73 19.29
C CYS A 291 -13.85 -12.19 19.45
N GLY A 292 -14.81 -11.36 19.04
CA GLY A 292 -16.25 -11.63 19.09
C GLY A 292 -16.83 -12.18 17.79
N LEU A 293 -15.99 -12.58 16.82
CA LEU A 293 -16.43 -13.28 15.61
C LEU A 293 -17.23 -14.52 16.00
N PRO A 294 -18.53 -14.60 15.62
CA PRO A 294 -19.39 -15.71 16.01
C PRO A 294 -18.94 -17.02 15.36
N LEU A 295 -19.11 -18.12 16.09
CA LEU A 295 -18.94 -19.50 15.61
C LEU A 295 -19.91 -19.85 14.48
#